data_AF-A0A059X379-F1
#
_entry.id   AF-A0A059X379-F1
#
_cell.length_a   1.000
_cell.length_b   1.000
_cell.length_c   1.000
_cell.angle_alpha   90.00
_cell.angle_beta   90.00
_cell.angle_gamma   90.00
#
_symmetry.space_group_name_H-M   'P 1'
#
loop_
_entity.id
_entity.type
_entity.pdbx_description
1 polymer ?
#
loop_
_entity_poly.entity_id
_entity_poly.type
_entity_poly.pdbx_seq_one_letter_code
_entity_poly.pdbx_strand_id
1 'polypeptide(L)'
;GVWYVQEPLSALPHQQPATLTITSHINDMVSLIPGQNHALIMGLMTKEQLSAIDVIFPIMHGPYGEDGTIQGLLRLANVPFVGPDVLSSAICMDKDVMKRLAREAGIPIPAFVTVYRREMATLDTAKILKTVGLPCFVKPANMGSSIGISKVKKKEELLAAIEKAMIYDHKIIIEQGV
;
A
#
# COMPACT_ATOMS: atom_id res chain seq x y z
N GLY A 1 -7.30 6.92 10.68
CA GLY A 1 -6.41 6.55 11.81
C GLY A 1 -6.41 7.67 12.83
N VAL A 2 -5.78 7.47 13.98
CA VAL A 2 -5.54 8.51 14.99
C VAL A 2 -4.09 8.97 14.85
N TRP A 3 -3.86 10.28 14.85
CA TRP A 3 -2.54 10.88 14.70
C TRP A 3 -2.13 11.61 15.97
N TYR A 4 -0.84 11.56 16.28
CA TYR A 4 -0.27 12.15 17.50
C TYR A 4 0.94 13.00 17.12
N VAL A 5 1.10 14.16 17.77
CA VAL A 5 2.38 14.89 17.74
C VAL A 5 3.41 14.06 18.52
N GLN A 6 4.64 14.02 18.01
CA GLN A 6 5.76 13.34 18.66
C GLN A 6 6.86 14.36 18.93
N GLU A 7 7.78 13.99 19.83
CA GLU A 7 9.00 14.77 20.04
C GLU A 7 9.74 14.98 18.71
N PRO A 8 10.34 16.16 18.48
CA PRO A 8 11.12 16.41 17.28
C PRO A 8 12.21 15.35 17.09
N LEU A 9 12.48 14.95 15.85
CA LEU A 9 13.53 13.98 15.55
C LEU A 9 14.92 14.41 16.10
N SER A 10 15.17 15.71 16.22
CA SER A 10 16.39 16.28 16.80
C SER A 10 16.53 16.06 18.31
N ALA A 11 15.43 15.82 19.02
CA ALA A 11 15.42 15.54 20.46
C ALA A 11 15.61 14.05 20.77
N LEU A 12 15.58 13.19 19.75
CA LEU A 12 15.72 11.75 19.94
C LEU A 12 17.18 11.37 20.21
N PRO A 13 17.43 10.46 21.16
CA PRO A 13 18.78 10.03 21.49
C PRO A 13 19.42 9.30 20.30
N HIS A 14 20.68 9.65 19.99
CA HIS A 14 21.50 8.95 19.00
C HIS A 14 21.97 7.58 19.55
N GLN A 15 21.03 6.66 19.76
CA GLN A 15 21.32 5.28 20.14
C GLN A 15 21.33 4.38 18.89
N GLN A 16 22.11 3.29 18.94
CA GLN A 16 22.12 2.25 17.90
C GLN A 16 21.69 0.90 18.51
N PRO A 17 20.62 0.26 18.00
CA PRO A 17 19.73 0.74 16.93
C PRO A 17 18.83 1.90 17.41
N ALA A 18 18.66 2.91 16.56
CA ALA A 18 17.75 4.02 16.84
C ALA A 18 16.32 3.48 16.79
N THR A 19 15.65 3.44 17.94
CA THR A 19 14.26 2.98 18.04
C THR A 19 13.35 4.20 18.15
N LEU A 20 12.44 4.37 17.19
CA LEU A 20 11.37 5.35 17.28
C LEU A 20 10.21 4.75 18.07
N THR A 21 9.92 5.31 19.24
CA THR A 21 8.75 4.95 20.03
C THR A 21 7.66 5.97 19.78
N ILE A 22 6.49 5.52 19.35
CA ILE A 22 5.31 6.38 19.21
C ILE A 22 4.62 6.50 20.57
N THR A 23 4.52 7.71 21.11
CA THR A 23 3.71 8.01 22.29
C THR A 23 2.27 8.33 21.87
N SER A 24 1.29 7.74 22.55
CA SER A 24 -0.13 7.86 22.20
C SER A 24 -0.94 8.53 23.31
N HIS A 25 -0.48 9.69 23.82
CA HIS A 25 -1.23 10.43 24.83
C HIS A 25 -2.38 11.19 24.19
N ILE A 26 -3.53 11.25 24.88
CA ILE A 26 -4.74 11.90 24.36
C ILE A 26 -4.52 13.39 24.06
N ASN A 27 -3.66 14.06 24.83
CA ASN A 27 -3.34 15.47 24.65
C ASN A 27 -2.51 15.74 23.38
N ASP A 28 -1.80 14.73 22.87
CA ASP A 28 -0.98 14.84 21.67
C ASP A 28 -1.78 14.55 20.40
N MET A 29 -3.05 14.16 20.53
CA MET A 29 -3.90 13.83 19.39
C MET A 29 -4.15 15.04 18.51
N VAL A 30 -4.02 14.84 17.20
CA VAL A 30 -4.18 15.90 16.22
C VAL A 30 -5.12 15.54 15.08
N SER A 31 -5.66 16.59 14.46
CA SER A 31 -6.41 16.50 13.21
C SER A 31 -5.90 17.49 12.19
N LEU A 32 -5.96 17.09 10.92
CA LEU A 32 -5.68 17.94 9.77
C LEU A 32 -7.00 18.55 9.28
N ILE A 33 -7.06 19.88 9.23
CA ILE A 33 -8.27 20.61 8.84
C ILE A 33 -8.18 20.99 7.35
N PRO A 34 -9.03 20.42 6.47
CA PRO A 34 -9.03 20.75 5.06
C PRO A 34 -9.72 22.10 4.76
N GLY A 35 -9.48 22.63 3.55
CA GLY A 35 -10.19 23.82 3.03
C GLY A 35 -9.57 25.18 3.39
N GLN A 36 -8.37 25.20 3.97
CA GLN A 36 -7.62 26.42 4.27
C GLN A 36 -6.46 26.60 3.27
N ASN A 37 -5.93 27.82 3.15
CA ASN A 37 -4.79 28.11 2.27
C ASN A 37 -3.50 27.38 2.69
N HIS A 38 -3.39 26.96 3.96
CA HIS A 38 -2.27 26.20 4.50
C HIS A 38 -2.76 25.04 5.34
N ALA A 39 -1.96 23.98 5.41
CA ALA A 39 -2.19 22.81 6.25
C ALA A 39 -2.28 23.22 7.72
N LEU A 40 -3.47 23.16 8.30
CA LEU A 40 -3.67 23.41 9.72
C LEU A 40 -3.73 22.07 10.46
N ILE A 41 -2.82 21.90 11.41
CA ILE A 41 -2.92 20.84 12.42
C ILE A 41 -3.45 21.45 13.71
N MET A 42 -4.49 20.82 14.26
CA MET A 42 -5.09 21.23 15.52
C MET A 42 -4.99 20.11 16.55
N GLY A 43 -4.57 20.45 17.77
CA GLY A 43 -4.66 19.56 18.92
C GLY A 43 -6.12 19.33 19.27
N LEU A 44 -6.58 18.08 19.25
CA LEU A 44 -7.99 17.75 19.46
C LEU A 44 -8.46 18.06 20.88
N MET A 45 -7.58 17.89 21.87
CA MET A 45 -7.89 18.14 23.28
C MET A 45 -7.55 19.56 23.70
N THR A 46 -6.38 20.05 23.30
CA THR A 46 -5.92 21.40 23.66
C THR A 46 -6.66 22.49 22.88
N LYS A 47 -7.20 22.16 21.70
CA LYS A 47 -7.75 23.10 20.70
C LYS A 47 -6.73 24.13 20.20
N GLU A 48 -5.45 23.88 20.48
CA GLU A 48 -4.37 24.73 20.03
C GLU A 48 -4.02 24.41 18.58
N GLN A 49 -3.75 25.46 17.81
CA GLN A 49 -3.23 25.32 16.47
C GLN A 49 -1.73 25.09 16.55
N LEU A 50 -1.26 23.98 15.97
CA LEU A 50 0.16 23.73 15.79
C LEU A 50 0.70 24.59 14.63
N SER A 51 2.02 24.77 14.60
CA SER A 51 2.70 25.50 13.52
C SER A 51 2.25 25.00 12.15
N ALA A 52 2.10 25.93 11.20
CA ALA A 52 1.76 25.59 9.83
C ALA A 52 2.76 24.57 9.26
N ILE A 53 2.26 23.61 8.49
CA ILE A 53 3.10 22.61 7.82
C ILE A 53 3.30 23.03 6.37
N ASP A 54 4.55 23.25 6.00
CA ASP A 54 4.93 23.58 4.63
C ASP A 54 4.96 22.34 3.73
N VAL A 55 5.37 21.19 4.28
CA VAL A 55 5.48 19.93 3.54
C VAL A 55 5.37 18.73 4.47
N ILE A 56 4.74 17.66 3.98
CA ILE A 56 4.70 16.35 4.66
C ILE A 56 5.61 15.35 3.94
N PHE A 57 6.41 14.61 4.70
CA PHE A 57 7.19 13.48 4.20
C PHE A 57 6.54 12.16 4.69
N PRO A 58 5.67 11.53 3.88
CA PRO A 58 5.05 10.27 4.26
C PRO A 58 6.06 9.11 4.18
N ILE A 59 6.27 8.41 5.29
CA ILE A 59 7.13 7.21 5.40
C ILE A 59 6.35 5.97 5.85
N MET A 60 5.04 5.98 5.63
CA MET A 60 4.14 4.86 5.92
C MET A 60 4.21 3.83 4.80
N HIS A 61 4.40 2.56 5.16
CA HIS A 61 4.42 1.45 4.22
C HIS A 61 3.08 0.72 4.12
N GLY A 62 2.81 0.12 2.97
CA GLY A 62 1.64 -0.73 2.74
C GLY A 62 0.32 0.05 2.54
N PRO A 63 -0.82 -0.62 2.80
CA PRO A 63 -2.14 -0.03 2.63
C PRO A 63 -2.27 1.30 3.38
N TYR A 64 -3.02 2.22 2.79
CA TYR A 64 -3.21 3.62 3.20
C TYR A 64 -1.99 4.54 3.06
N GLY A 65 -0.76 4.01 3.15
CA GLY A 65 0.48 4.79 3.01
C GLY A 65 0.96 4.91 1.57
N GLU A 66 0.90 3.80 0.83
CA GLU A 66 1.48 3.68 -0.52
C GLU A 66 0.42 3.60 -1.63
N ASP A 67 -0.87 3.48 -1.27
CA ASP A 67 -1.98 3.18 -2.19
C ASP A 67 -2.75 4.41 -2.70
N GLY A 68 -2.30 5.62 -2.36
CA GLY A 68 -2.93 6.87 -2.76
C GLY A 68 -3.89 7.45 -1.71
N THR A 69 -4.22 6.70 -0.64
CA THR A 69 -5.18 7.15 0.38
C THR A 69 -4.67 8.37 1.13
N ILE A 70 -3.47 8.30 1.72
CA ILE A 70 -2.88 9.44 2.44
C ILE A 70 -2.62 10.60 1.48
N GLN A 71 -2.16 10.33 0.26
CA GLN A 71 -1.93 11.36 -0.76
C GLN A 71 -3.23 12.11 -1.09
N GLY A 72 -4.37 11.40 -1.13
CA GLY A 72 -5.68 11.99 -1.35
C GLY A 72 -6.11 12.91 -0.21
N LEU A 73 -5.91 12.47 1.04
CA LEU A 73 -6.16 13.29 2.22
C LEU A 73 -5.31 14.57 2.20
N LEU A 74 -4.01 14.46 1.92
CA LEU A 74 -3.10 15.61 1.87
C LEU A 74 -3.46 16.58 0.74
N ARG A 75 -3.89 16.05 -0.41
CA ARG A 75 -4.38 16.85 -1.55
C ARG A 75 -5.65 17.62 -1.20
N LEU A 76 -6.62 17.01 -0.51
CA LEU A 76 -7.83 17.69 -0.04
C LEU A 76 -7.53 18.76 1.02
N ALA A 77 -6.50 18.54 1.83
CA ALA A 77 -6.05 19.48 2.84
C ALA A 77 -5.09 20.55 2.31
N ASN A 78 -4.85 20.61 0.99
CA ASN A 78 -3.96 21.56 0.34
C ASN A 78 -2.54 21.57 0.96
N VAL A 79 -2.03 20.38 1.31
CA VAL A 79 -0.71 20.21 1.91
C VAL A 79 0.26 19.66 0.86
N PRO A 80 1.37 20.36 0.56
CA PRO A 80 2.45 19.77 -0.23
C PRO A 80 2.99 18.51 0.45
N PHE A 81 3.32 17.49 -0.35
CA PHE A 81 3.90 16.26 0.18
C PHE A 81 4.95 15.66 -0.74
N VAL A 82 5.88 14.91 -0.15
CA VAL A 82 6.95 14.20 -0.85
C VAL A 82 6.43 12.87 -1.40
N GLY A 83 6.86 12.52 -2.61
CA GLY A 83 6.62 11.21 -3.21
C GLY A 83 5.62 11.23 -4.38
N PRO A 84 5.16 10.04 -4.83
CA PRO A 84 4.20 9.93 -5.92
C PRO A 84 2.85 10.53 -5.54
N ASP A 85 2.15 10.97 -6.58
CA ASP A 85 0.82 11.54 -6.49
C ASP A 85 -0.26 10.45 -6.28
N VAL A 86 -1.53 10.83 -6.04
CA VAL A 86 -2.63 9.88 -5.75
C VAL A 86 -2.75 8.78 -6.80
N LEU A 87 -2.76 9.15 -8.08
CA LEU A 87 -2.95 8.20 -9.17
C LEU A 87 -1.75 7.26 -9.30
N SER A 88 -0.55 7.84 -9.23
CA SER A 88 0.70 7.10 -9.33
C SER A 88 0.85 6.09 -8.18
N SER A 89 0.55 6.50 -6.95
CA SER A 89 0.51 5.61 -5.78
C SER A 89 -0.47 4.45 -5.97
N ALA A 90 -1.73 4.76 -6.35
CA ALA A 90 -2.75 3.74 -6.56
C ALA A 90 -2.38 2.74 -7.66
N ILE A 91 -1.85 3.22 -8.78
CA ILE A 91 -1.39 2.37 -9.89
C ILE A 91 -0.25 1.45 -9.43
N CYS A 92 0.76 2.00 -8.77
CA CYS A 92 1.95 1.23 -8.38
C CYS A 92 1.67 0.21 -7.26
N MET A 93 0.69 0.47 -6.39
CA MET A 93 0.28 -0.49 -5.36
C MET A 93 -0.47 -1.69 -5.96
N ASP A 94 -1.29 -1.44 -6.98
CA ASP A 94 -2.08 -2.47 -7.64
C ASP A 94 -1.28 -3.18 -8.74
N LYS A 95 -0.72 -4.36 -8.42
CA LYS A 95 0.13 -5.13 -9.35
C LYS A 95 -0.54 -5.46 -10.68
N ASP A 96 -1.85 -5.65 -10.70
CA ASP A 96 -2.59 -5.96 -11.93
C ASP A 96 -2.69 -4.71 -12.83
N VAL A 97 -3.07 -3.57 -12.25
CA VAL A 97 -3.18 -2.29 -13.00
C VAL A 97 -1.79 -1.86 -13.49
N MET A 98 -0.80 -1.84 -12.61
CA MET A 98 0.60 -1.53 -12.96
C MET A 98 1.08 -2.38 -14.14
N LYS A 99 0.88 -3.70 -14.09
CA LYS A 99 1.34 -4.60 -15.15
C LYS A 99 0.61 -4.42 -16.46
N ARG A 100 -0.69 -4.17 -16.42
CA ARG A 100 -1.44 -3.86 -17.64
C ARG A 100 -0.90 -2.61 -18.32
N LEU A 101 -0.61 -1.55 -17.55
CA LEU A 101 -0.03 -0.32 -18.07
C LEU A 101 1.41 -0.51 -18.57
N ALA A 102 2.23 -1.27 -17.83
CA ALA A 102 3.58 -1.61 -18.27
C ALA A 102 3.58 -2.38 -19.59
N ARG A 103 2.68 -3.37 -19.74
CA ARG A 103 2.50 -4.12 -20.99
C ARG A 103 2.06 -3.23 -22.14
N GLU A 104 1.09 -2.34 -21.89
CA GLU A 104 0.62 -1.37 -22.90
C GLU A 104 1.75 -0.43 -23.35
N ALA A 105 2.61 -0.01 -22.42
CA ALA A 105 3.78 0.80 -22.71
C ALA A 105 4.95 0.03 -23.36
N GLY A 106 4.80 -1.28 -23.64
CA GLY A 106 5.85 -2.11 -24.21
C GLY A 106 6.99 -2.47 -23.25
N ILE A 107 6.80 -2.29 -21.94
CA ILE A 107 7.77 -2.69 -20.93
C ILE A 107 7.69 -4.23 -20.76
N PRO A 108 8.81 -4.95 -20.91
CA PRO A 108 8.84 -6.40 -20.71
C PRO A 108 8.41 -6.77 -19.29
N ILE A 109 7.38 -7.60 -19.18
CA ILE A 109 6.90 -8.15 -17.91
C ILE A 109 6.62 -9.65 -18.05
N PRO A 110 6.71 -10.44 -16.97
CA PRO A 110 6.32 -11.84 -17.00
C PRO A 110 4.84 -12.01 -17.34
N ALA A 111 4.51 -13.14 -17.98
CA ALA A 111 3.11 -13.50 -18.22
C ALA A 111 2.36 -13.62 -16.90
N PHE A 112 1.12 -13.13 -16.85
CA PHE A 112 0.30 -13.16 -15.65
C PHE A 112 -1.18 -13.33 -15.95
N VAL A 113 -1.91 -13.84 -14.96
CA VAL A 113 -3.37 -13.92 -14.93
C VAL A 113 -3.86 -13.27 -13.65
N THR A 114 -4.95 -12.53 -13.74
CA THR A 114 -5.63 -11.93 -12.59
C THR A 114 -6.91 -12.72 -12.30
N VAL A 115 -7.13 -13.04 -11.03
CA VAL A 115 -8.30 -13.77 -10.53
C VAL A 115 -8.97 -12.94 -9.44
N TYR A 116 -10.27 -12.73 -9.56
CA TYR A 116 -11.09 -12.06 -8.56
C TYR A 116 -11.80 -13.07 -7.66
N ARG A 117 -12.07 -12.70 -6.40
CA ARG A 117 -12.77 -13.55 -5.42
C ARG A 117 -14.10 -14.10 -5.96
N ARG A 118 -14.83 -13.31 -6.75
CA ARG A 118 -16.11 -13.70 -7.37
C ARG A 118 -15.99 -14.84 -8.39
N GLU A 119 -14.78 -15.12 -8.89
CA GLU A 119 -14.51 -16.13 -9.92
C GLU A 119 -14.08 -17.47 -9.31
N MET A 120 -13.94 -17.57 -7.98
CA MET A 120 -13.45 -18.78 -7.31
C MET A 120 -14.27 -20.03 -7.64
N ALA A 121 -15.60 -19.89 -7.77
CA ALA A 121 -16.48 -21.02 -8.04
C ALA A 121 -16.36 -21.59 -9.48
N THR A 122 -15.85 -20.78 -10.42
CA THR A 122 -15.75 -21.14 -11.85
C THR A 122 -14.29 -21.16 -12.33
N LEU A 123 -13.35 -21.22 -11.38
CA LEU A 123 -11.92 -21.09 -11.65
C LEU A 123 -11.38 -22.30 -12.43
N ASP A 124 -10.83 -22.04 -13.62
CA ASP A 124 -10.12 -23.04 -14.40
C ASP A 124 -8.60 -22.94 -14.16
N THR A 125 -8.11 -23.73 -13.20
CA THR A 125 -6.69 -23.79 -12.85
C THR A 125 -5.82 -24.32 -14.00
N ALA A 126 -6.35 -25.17 -14.88
CA ALA A 126 -5.60 -25.69 -16.03
C ALA A 126 -5.35 -24.59 -17.07
N LYS A 127 -6.35 -23.75 -17.34
CA LYS A 127 -6.20 -22.58 -18.22
C LYS A 127 -5.22 -21.55 -17.67
N ILE A 128 -5.22 -21.33 -16.35
CA ILE A 128 -4.25 -20.45 -15.68
C ILE A 128 -2.82 -20.99 -15.92
N LEU A 129 -2.58 -22.27 -15.61
CA LEU A 129 -1.26 -22.89 -15.76
C LEU A 129 -0.79 -22.96 -17.22
N LYS A 130 -1.70 -23.09 -18.19
CA LYS A 130 -1.37 -22.99 -19.61
C LYS A 130 -0.79 -21.61 -19.97
N THR A 131 -1.19 -20.56 -19.24
CA THR A 131 -0.76 -19.18 -19.48
C THR A 131 0.54 -18.83 -18.75
N VAL A 132 0.66 -19.18 -17.47
CA VAL A 132 1.79 -18.77 -16.62
C VAL A 132 2.86 -19.84 -16.41
N GLY A 133 2.55 -21.10 -16.71
CA GLY A 133 3.47 -22.22 -16.49
C GLY A 133 3.74 -22.54 -15.02
N LEU A 134 4.76 -23.37 -14.80
CA LEU A 134 5.34 -23.69 -13.49
C LEU A 134 6.87 -23.54 -13.53
N PRO A 135 7.51 -23.10 -12.43
CA PRO A 135 6.87 -22.57 -11.23
C PRO A 135 6.17 -21.23 -11.52
N CYS A 136 5.12 -20.93 -10.76
CA CYS A 136 4.46 -19.61 -10.80
C CYS A 136 4.36 -19.03 -9.38
N PHE A 137 4.11 -17.72 -9.29
CA PHE A 137 3.94 -17.02 -8.03
C PHE A 137 2.52 -16.48 -7.91
N VAL A 138 1.84 -16.81 -6.82
CA VAL A 138 0.52 -16.31 -6.47
C VAL A 138 0.68 -15.20 -5.43
N LYS A 139 0.12 -14.02 -5.69
CA LYS A 139 0.31 -12.81 -4.87
C LYS A 139 -1.00 -12.03 -4.75
N PRO A 140 -1.32 -11.41 -3.60
CA PRO A 140 -2.37 -10.40 -3.54
C PRO A 140 -1.97 -9.18 -4.39
N ALA A 141 -2.93 -8.59 -5.12
CA ALA A 141 -2.63 -7.47 -6.01
C ALA A 141 -2.15 -6.23 -5.23
N ASN A 142 -2.78 -5.93 -4.10
CA ASN A 142 -2.61 -4.69 -3.33
C ASN A 142 -1.89 -4.88 -1.98
N MET A 143 -0.92 -5.80 -1.91
CA MET A 143 -0.10 -6.01 -0.70
C MET A 143 1.40 -5.91 -0.96
N GLY A 144 2.14 -5.34 -0.01
CA GLY A 144 3.60 -5.28 0.01
C GLY A 144 4.25 -6.38 0.86
N SER A 145 5.57 -6.29 1.04
CA SER A 145 6.35 -7.05 2.04
C SER A 145 6.22 -8.58 2.00
N SER A 146 5.97 -9.14 0.82
CA SER A 146 5.76 -10.58 0.59
C SER A 146 4.60 -11.22 1.36
N ILE A 147 3.67 -10.41 1.88
CA ILE A 147 2.48 -10.89 2.59
C ILE A 147 1.55 -11.61 1.60
N GLY A 148 1.11 -12.80 1.96
CA GLY A 148 0.20 -13.61 1.15
C GLY A 148 0.80 -14.20 -0.13
N ILE A 149 2.12 -14.08 -0.35
CA ILE A 149 2.79 -14.63 -1.53
C ILE A 149 3.05 -16.13 -1.36
N SER A 150 2.85 -16.90 -2.43
CA SER A 150 3.16 -18.32 -2.52
C SER A 150 3.89 -18.64 -3.82
N LYS A 151 4.97 -19.43 -3.76
CA LYS A 151 5.61 -20.04 -4.94
C LYS A 151 5.00 -21.41 -5.17
N VAL A 152 4.36 -21.61 -6.31
CA VAL A 152 3.69 -22.84 -6.73
C VAL A 152 4.63 -23.59 -7.67
N LYS A 153 5.02 -24.81 -7.30
CA LYS A 153 5.90 -25.67 -8.10
C LYS A 153 5.14 -26.82 -8.75
N LYS A 154 3.97 -27.16 -8.21
CA LYS A 154 3.12 -28.25 -8.70
C LYS A 154 1.69 -27.75 -8.93
N LYS A 155 0.97 -28.38 -9.86
CA LYS A 155 -0.40 -27.97 -10.23
C LYS A 155 -1.36 -28.01 -9.03
N GLU A 156 -1.19 -28.99 -8.16
CA GLU A 156 -2.07 -29.26 -7.02
C GLU A 156 -1.96 -28.17 -5.94
N GLU A 157 -0.86 -27.41 -5.93
CA GLU A 157 -0.61 -26.34 -4.96
C GLU A 157 -1.32 -25.02 -5.33
N LEU A 158 -1.76 -24.87 -6.59
CA LEU A 158 -2.24 -23.58 -7.12
C LEU A 158 -3.51 -23.09 -6.41
N LEU A 159 -4.51 -23.95 -6.24
CA LEU A 159 -5.79 -23.54 -5.64
C LEU A 159 -5.60 -23.07 -4.20
N ALA A 160 -4.88 -23.85 -3.39
CA ALA A 160 -4.57 -23.50 -2.00
C ALA A 160 -3.76 -22.19 -1.90
N ALA A 161 -2.84 -21.96 -2.83
CA ALA A 161 -2.08 -20.71 -2.90
C ALA A 161 -2.97 -19.49 -3.22
N ILE A 162 -3.96 -19.65 -4.11
CA ILE A 162 -4.95 -18.60 -4.44
C ILE A 162 -5.84 -18.33 -3.21
N GLU A 163 -6.38 -19.36 -2.58
CA GLU A 163 -7.22 -19.22 -1.38
C GLU A 163 -6.47 -18.51 -0.24
N LYS A 164 -5.19 -18.86 -0.02
CA LYS A 164 -4.34 -18.18 0.95
C LYS A 164 -4.17 -16.69 0.62
N ALA A 165 -3.93 -16.36 -0.65
CA ALA A 165 -3.77 -14.96 -1.07
C ALA A 165 -5.09 -14.17 -0.94
N MET A 166 -6.24 -14.82 -1.16
CA MET A 166 -7.59 -14.24 -1.04
C MET A 166 -7.98 -13.80 0.39
N ILE A 167 -7.19 -14.17 1.40
CA ILE A 167 -7.33 -13.65 2.77
C ILE A 167 -6.97 -12.15 2.82
N TYR A 168 -6.05 -11.71 1.97
CA TYR A 168 -5.47 -10.37 2.02
C TYR A 168 -6.03 -9.42 0.97
N ASP A 169 -6.57 -9.93 -0.13
CA ASP A 169 -7.11 -9.13 -1.22
C ASP A 169 -8.21 -9.89 -1.96
N HIS A 170 -9.15 -9.16 -2.57
CA HIS A 170 -10.18 -9.71 -3.45
C HIS A 170 -9.71 -9.87 -4.89
N LYS A 171 -8.50 -9.39 -5.21
CA LYS A 171 -7.85 -9.51 -6.51
C LYS A 171 -6.46 -10.13 -6.37
N ILE A 172 -6.25 -11.26 -7.02
CA ILE A 172 -5.03 -12.05 -6.93
C ILE A 172 -4.36 -12.09 -8.30
N ILE A 173 -3.04 -11.94 -8.30
CA ILE A 173 -2.23 -12.11 -9.49
C ILE A 173 -1.46 -13.42 -9.41
N ILE A 174 -1.52 -14.22 -10.48
CA ILE A 174 -0.67 -15.38 -10.70
C ILE A 174 0.30 -15.02 -11.81
N GLU A 175 1.59 -15.11 -11.54
CA GLU A 175 2.66 -14.66 -12.41
C GLU A 175 3.62 -15.81 -12.73
N GLN A 176 4.10 -15.88 -13.97
CA GLN A 176 5.16 -16.79 -14.38
C GLN A 176 6.42 -16.62 -13.50
N GLY A 177 6.99 -17.73 -13.03
CA GLY A 177 8.30 -17.71 -12.39
C GLY A 177 9.40 -17.48 -13.43
N VAL A 178 10.17 -16.42 -13.22
CA VAL A 178 11.38 -16.07 -13.98
C VAL A 178 12.63 -16.42 -13.17
#